data_AF-A0A1I0UYG4-F1
#
_entry.id   AF-A0A1I0UYG4-F1
#
_cell.length_a   1.000
_cell.length_b   1.000
_cell.length_c   1.000
_cell.angle_alpha   90.00
_cell.angle_beta   90.00
_cell.angle_gamma   90.00
#
_symmetry.space_group_name_H-M   'P 1'
#
loop_
_entity.id
_entity.type
_entity.pdbx_description
1 polymer ?
#
loop_
_entity_poly.entity_id
_entity_poly.type
_entity_poly.pdbx_seq_one_letter_code
_entity_poly.pdbx_strand_id
1 'polypeptide(L)'
;MDIPIWQYLLTMIIYFSVLMIIVEFMRNKYKIANIVWIVSLLTFPLWLKGGVIGWFRWAKILSVILPTIFVGFCRIASVENRKGKWWEFIQKPWVLWFTYVILFLNIMEATLKDLALGNYANCACGFLLCVTIPFAPKYWKYHKEGKGELIVYTTMAWNFLYTTWNLCFVYGESKAYFASSVCILLAAEIYPLIKKRHELYIMARVYTLATHMIVRSCFGGLILKVMDSSSWFNETVWQTWGKINLILIIPFVFWHIWQLHTGNAEYTFRSKRVPKKALSENLNM
;
A
#
# COMPACT_ATOMS: atom_id res chain seq x y z
N MET A 1 11.80 -8.95 26.87
CA MET A 1 12.75 -7.82 27.06
C MET A 1 11.93 -6.56 27.05
N ASP A 2 11.88 -5.84 28.16
CA ASP A 2 11.15 -4.56 28.20
C ASP A 2 12.02 -3.49 27.55
N ILE A 3 11.83 -3.33 26.24
CA ILE A 3 12.44 -2.23 25.49
C ILE A 3 11.84 -0.92 26.03
N PRO A 4 12.67 0.02 26.52
CA PRO A 4 12.17 1.26 27.07
C PRO A 4 11.51 2.14 26.00
N ILE A 5 10.52 2.94 26.41
CA ILE A 5 9.67 3.73 25.49
C ILE A 5 10.49 4.68 24.61
N TRP A 6 11.54 5.31 25.16
CA TRP A 6 12.42 6.19 24.39
C TRP A 6 13.10 5.47 23.21
N GLN A 7 13.33 4.15 23.34
CA GLN A 7 14.00 3.36 22.30
C GLN A 7 13.07 3.14 21.13
N TYR A 8 11.81 2.83 21.42
CA TYR A 8 10.76 2.79 20.40
C TYR A 8 10.64 4.11 19.69
N LEU A 9 10.51 5.22 20.43
CA LEU A 9 10.37 6.55 19.84
C LEU A 9 11.54 6.86 18.88
N LEU A 10 12.78 6.69 19.35
CA LEU A 10 13.96 7.00 18.55
C LEU A 10 14.06 6.08 17.32
N THR A 11 13.91 4.77 17.50
CA THR A 11 14.06 3.80 16.40
C THR A 11 12.93 3.91 15.38
N MET A 12 11.69 4.13 15.82
CA MET A 12 10.53 4.34 14.95
C MET A 12 10.63 5.65 14.17
N ILE A 13 11.09 6.75 14.79
CA ILE A 13 11.30 8.03 14.10
C ILE A 13 12.40 7.90 13.04
N ILE A 14 13.52 7.25 13.38
CA ILE A 14 14.62 7.00 12.42
C ILE A 14 14.09 6.15 11.27
N TYR A 15 13.43 5.03 11.57
CA TYR A 15 12.93 4.12 10.56
C TYR A 15 11.88 4.77 9.66
N PHE A 16 10.94 5.52 10.23
CA PHE A 16 9.97 6.33 9.49
C PHE A 16 10.65 7.34 8.57
N SER A 17 11.64 8.09 9.08
CA SER A 17 12.36 9.11 8.31
C SER A 17 13.12 8.48 7.13
N VAL A 18 13.77 7.34 7.35
CA VAL A 18 14.43 6.56 6.30
C VAL A 18 13.43 6.12 5.23
N LEU A 19 12.25 5.61 5.64
CA LEU A 19 11.20 5.21 4.69
C LEU A 19 10.71 6.39 3.86
N MET A 20 10.51 7.57 4.46
CA MET A 20 10.10 8.79 3.76
C MET A 20 11.13 9.21 2.70
N ILE A 21 12.43 9.16 3.05
CA ILE A 21 13.53 9.45 2.11
C ILE A 21 13.55 8.42 0.98
N ILE A 22 13.41 7.14 1.29
CA ILE A 22 13.37 6.07 0.30
C ILE A 22 12.20 6.27 -0.66
N VAL A 23 10.99 6.54 -0.16
CA VAL A 23 9.80 6.76 -1.02
C VAL A 23 10.04 7.95 -1.95
N GLU A 24 10.55 9.07 -1.44
CA GLU A 24 10.86 10.24 -2.27
C GLU A 24 11.94 9.93 -3.32
N PHE A 25 13.01 9.23 -2.93
CA PHE A 25 14.09 8.83 -3.83
C PHE A 25 13.60 7.89 -4.93
N MET A 26 12.89 6.81 -4.57
CA MET A 26 12.36 5.81 -5.51
C MET A 26 11.30 6.40 -6.45
N ARG A 27 10.54 7.37 -5.97
CA ARG A 27 9.63 8.15 -6.79
C ARG A 27 10.38 9.00 -7.82
N ASN A 28 11.41 9.74 -7.39
CA ASN A 28 12.15 10.69 -8.23
C ASN A 28 13.06 10.00 -9.24
N LYS A 29 13.68 8.89 -8.84
CA LYS A 29 14.66 8.14 -9.65
C LYS A 29 14.07 6.80 -10.08
N TYR A 30 12.97 6.83 -10.84
CA TYR A 30 12.20 5.63 -11.22
C TYR A 30 13.03 4.52 -11.90
N LYS A 31 14.07 4.86 -12.68
CA LYS A 31 15.00 3.87 -13.27
C LYS A 31 15.84 3.17 -12.21
N ILE A 32 16.47 3.96 -11.33
CA ILE A 32 17.29 3.44 -10.24
C ILE A 32 16.42 2.62 -9.31
N ALA A 33 15.20 3.06 -9.02
CA ALA A 33 14.24 2.31 -8.24
C ALA A 33 14.01 0.91 -8.82
N ASN A 34 13.73 0.82 -10.13
CA ASN A 34 13.53 -0.47 -10.78
C ASN A 34 14.76 -1.37 -10.69
N ILE A 35 15.97 -0.80 -10.88
CA ILE A 35 17.23 -1.53 -10.72
C ILE A 35 17.38 -2.05 -9.28
N VAL A 36 17.12 -1.22 -8.27
CA VAL A 36 17.22 -1.60 -6.86
C VAL A 36 16.26 -2.76 -6.56
N TRP A 37 15.02 -2.71 -7.05
CA TRP A 37 14.07 -3.81 -6.83
C TRP A 37 14.48 -5.10 -7.55
N ILE A 38 15.04 -5.02 -8.75
CA ILE A 38 15.59 -6.19 -9.45
C ILE A 38 16.77 -6.78 -8.67
N VAL A 39 17.73 -5.94 -8.26
CA VAL A 39 18.90 -6.36 -7.48
C VAL A 39 18.49 -6.91 -6.11
N SER A 40 17.37 -6.45 -5.55
CA SER A 40 16.87 -6.98 -4.28
C SER A 40 16.58 -8.48 -4.31
N LEU A 41 16.25 -9.06 -5.46
CA LEU A 41 16.07 -10.50 -5.60
C LEU A 41 17.38 -11.27 -5.34
N LEU A 42 18.54 -10.64 -5.60
CA LEU A 42 19.85 -11.23 -5.34
C LEU A 42 20.22 -11.22 -3.84
N THR A 43 19.42 -10.55 -2.99
CA THR A 43 19.62 -10.57 -1.54
C THR A 43 19.08 -11.83 -0.86
N PHE A 44 18.59 -12.80 -1.63
CA PHE A 44 18.10 -14.09 -1.13
C PHE A 44 19.05 -14.85 -0.17
N PRO A 45 20.41 -14.77 -0.28
CA PRO A 45 21.28 -15.40 0.71
C PRO A 45 21.16 -14.74 2.09
N LEU A 46 20.87 -13.43 2.12
CA LEU A 46 20.62 -12.70 3.36
C LEU A 46 19.24 -13.03 3.94
N TRP A 47 18.26 -13.39 3.12
CA TRP A 47 16.94 -13.83 3.61
C TRP A 47 17.05 -15.14 4.40
N LEU A 48 17.85 -16.08 3.88
CA LEU A 48 18.15 -17.33 4.57
C LEU A 48 18.85 -17.06 5.92
N LYS A 49 19.86 -16.17 5.94
CA LYS A 49 20.54 -15.76 7.18
C LYS A 49 19.64 -15.00 8.14
N GLY A 50 18.68 -14.24 7.63
CA GLY A 50 17.70 -13.48 8.41
C GLY A 50 16.55 -14.32 8.98
N GLY A 51 16.58 -15.64 8.81
CA GLY A 51 15.59 -16.56 9.38
C GLY A 51 14.33 -16.74 8.53
N VAL A 52 14.40 -16.46 7.22
CA VAL A 52 13.30 -16.75 6.28
C VAL A 52 13.30 -18.24 5.96
N ILE A 53 12.60 -19.01 6.79
CA ILE A 53 12.42 -20.46 6.65
C ILE A 53 10.98 -20.73 6.19
N GLY A 54 10.84 -21.62 5.20
CA GLY A 54 9.55 -22.10 4.69
C GLY A 54 9.04 -21.38 3.45
N TRP A 55 8.43 -22.15 2.54
CA TRP A 55 7.94 -21.68 1.24
C TRP A 55 6.96 -20.50 1.35
N PHE A 56 6.18 -20.46 2.44
CA PHE A 56 5.18 -19.42 2.66
C PHE A 56 5.79 -18.02 2.81
N ARG A 57 6.89 -17.89 3.56
CA ARG A 57 7.56 -16.59 3.73
C ARG A 57 8.20 -16.13 2.42
N TRP A 58 8.77 -17.06 1.67
CA TRP A 58 9.29 -16.81 0.32
C TRP A 58 8.20 -16.31 -0.63
N ALA A 59 7.07 -17.00 -0.68
CA ALA A 59 5.93 -16.60 -1.50
C ALA A 59 5.44 -15.18 -1.15
N LYS A 60 5.37 -14.85 0.14
CA LYS A 60 4.95 -13.51 0.61
C LYS A 60 5.94 -12.39 0.26
N ILE A 61 7.25 -12.66 0.26
CA ILE A 61 8.26 -11.69 -0.16
C ILE A 61 8.17 -11.46 -1.68
N LEU A 62 8.10 -12.55 -2.45
CA LEU A 62 8.03 -12.49 -3.91
C LEU A 62 6.72 -11.89 -4.41
N SER A 63 5.60 -12.14 -3.73
CA SER A 63 4.29 -11.55 -4.07
C SER A 63 4.23 -10.03 -3.88
N VAL A 64 5.20 -9.45 -3.17
CA VAL A 64 5.34 -7.99 -3.02
C VAL A 64 6.42 -7.44 -3.96
N ILE A 65 7.58 -8.09 -4.06
CA ILE A 65 8.71 -7.59 -4.86
C ILE A 65 8.42 -7.68 -6.36
N LEU A 66 7.86 -8.81 -6.84
CA LEU A 66 7.62 -9.00 -8.27
C LEU A 66 6.61 -7.98 -8.84
N PRO A 67 5.45 -7.71 -8.21
CA PRO A 67 4.59 -6.63 -8.68
C PRO A 67 5.24 -5.25 -8.58
N THR A 68 6.11 -5.01 -7.60
CA THR A 68 6.83 -3.74 -7.47
C THR A 68 7.79 -3.52 -8.64
N ILE A 69 8.53 -4.56 -9.06
CA ILE A 69 9.36 -4.55 -10.26
C ILE A 69 8.50 -4.32 -11.52
N PHE A 70 7.38 -5.03 -11.63
CA PHE A 70 6.48 -4.89 -12.77
C PHE A 70 5.92 -3.46 -12.88
N VAL A 71 5.48 -2.87 -11.77
CA VAL A 71 5.10 -1.46 -11.71
C VAL A 71 6.26 -0.58 -12.17
N GLY A 72 7.49 -0.83 -11.72
CA GLY A 72 8.69 -0.12 -12.15
C GLY A 72 8.90 -0.13 -13.67
N PHE A 73 8.75 -1.28 -14.32
CA PHE A 73 8.78 -1.38 -15.79
C PHE A 73 7.67 -0.57 -16.45
N CYS A 74 6.45 -0.63 -15.93
CA CYS A 74 5.31 0.13 -16.46
C CYS A 74 5.52 1.65 -16.35
N ARG A 75 6.15 2.11 -15.25
CA ARG A 75 6.54 3.52 -15.08
C ARG A 75 7.53 3.95 -16.16
N ILE A 76 8.60 3.16 -16.37
CA ILE A 76 9.62 3.44 -17.40
C ILE A 76 8.97 3.49 -18.79
N ALA A 77 8.14 2.48 -19.10
CA ALA A 77 7.45 2.38 -20.38
C ALA A 77 6.59 3.62 -20.66
N SER A 78 5.83 4.06 -19.64
CA SER A 78 4.88 5.17 -19.75
C SER A 78 5.55 6.54 -19.85
N VAL A 79 6.67 6.77 -19.14
CA VAL A 79 7.39 8.06 -19.13
C VAL A 79 8.22 8.24 -20.39
N GLU A 80 8.95 7.20 -20.78
CA GLU A 80 9.85 7.28 -21.93
C GLU A 80 9.15 7.01 -23.26
N ASN A 81 7.85 6.68 -23.22
CA ASN A 81 7.05 6.29 -24.38
C ASN A 81 7.79 5.27 -25.27
N ARG A 82 8.36 4.25 -24.62
CA ARG A 82 9.23 3.28 -25.30
C ARG A 82 8.43 2.53 -26.36
N LYS A 83 9.01 2.44 -27.55
CA LYS A 83 8.43 1.72 -28.69
C LYS A 83 8.91 0.27 -28.72
N GLY A 84 8.08 -0.62 -29.25
CA GLY A 84 8.39 -2.03 -29.43
C GLY A 84 7.35 -2.96 -28.80
N LYS A 85 7.24 -4.18 -29.34
CA LYS A 85 6.16 -5.15 -29.01
C LYS A 85 5.96 -5.33 -27.50
N TRP A 86 7.04 -5.47 -26.74
CA TRP A 86 6.98 -5.67 -25.29
C TRP A 86 6.61 -4.39 -24.52
N TRP A 87 7.19 -3.25 -24.88
CA TRP A 87 6.94 -1.96 -24.21
C TRP A 87 5.52 -1.45 -24.45
N GLU A 88 4.99 -1.63 -25.66
CA GLU A 88 3.61 -1.29 -25.99
C GLU A 88 2.64 -2.24 -25.30
N PHE A 89 2.98 -3.51 -25.18
CA PHE A 89 2.18 -4.49 -24.45
C PHE A 89 1.97 -4.07 -22.98
N ILE A 90 3.02 -3.64 -22.28
CA ILE A 90 2.93 -3.19 -20.87
C ILE A 90 2.44 -1.74 -20.69
N GLN A 91 2.05 -1.05 -21.77
CA GLN A 91 1.38 0.25 -21.72
C GLN A 91 -0.13 0.14 -21.93
N LYS A 92 -0.64 -1.05 -22.25
CA LYS A 92 -2.06 -1.30 -22.50
C LYS A 92 -2.90 -1.25 -21.20
N PRO A 93 -4.22 -1.04 -21.31
CA PRO A 93 -5.12 -0.93 -20.15
C PRO A 93 -5.13 -2.15 -19.21
N TRP A 94 -4.76 -3.35 -19.69
CA TRP A 94 -4.71 -4.56 -18.85
C TRP A 94 -3.73 -4.41 -17.68
N VAL A 95 -2.70 -3.56 -17.79
CA VAL A 95 -1.74 -3.30 -16.72
C VAL A 95 -2.39 -2.63 -15.52
N LEU A 96 -3.38 -1.76 -15.76
CA LEU A 96 -4.16 -1.14 -14.68
C LEU A 96 -5.03 -2.19 -13.98
N TRP A 97 -5.62 -3.13 -14.73
CA TRP A 97 -6.31 -4.28 -14.15
C TRP A 97 -5.38 -5.19 -13.36
N PHE A 98 -4.16 -5.46 -13.86
CA PHE A 98 -3.17 -6.25 -13.15
C PHE A 98 -2.84 -5.61 -11.79
N THR A 99 -2.50 -4.32 -11.77
CA THR A 99 -2.19 -3.61 -10.51
C THR A 99 -3.39 -3.52 -9.57
N TYR A 100 -4.60 -3.37 -10.10
CA TYR A 100 -5.84 -3.46 -9.32
C TYR A 100 -6.01 -4.84 -8.68
N VAL A 101 -5.83 -5.92 -9.43
CA VAL A 101 -5.96 -7.30 -8.93
C VAL A 101 -4.89 -7.59 -7.88
N ILE A 102 -3.65 -7.15 -8.05
CA ILE A 102 -2.60 -7.32 -7.03
C ILE A 102 -2.99 -6.60 -5.72
N LEU A 103 -3.48 -5.36 -5.80
CA LEU A 103 -3.96 -4.65 -4.61
C LEU A 103 -5.13 -5.41 -3.97
N PHE A 104 -6.12 -5.81 -4.76
CA PHE A 104 -7.28 -6.58 -4.28
C PHE A 104 -6.86 -7.86 -3.57
N LEU A 105 -5.96 -8.66 -4.18
CA LEU A 105 -5.43 -9.88 -3.59
C LEU A 105 -4.64 -9.61 -2.31
N ASN A 106 -3.90 -8.51 -2.23
CA ASN A 106 -3.17 -8.14 -1.02
C ASN A 106 -4.12 -7.84 0.15
N ILE A 107 -5.22 -7.13 -0.10
CA ILE A 107 -6.25 -6.87 0.92
C ILE A 107 -7.00 -8.17 1.26
N MET A 108 -7.34 -8.97 0.26
CA MET A 108 -8.08 -10.22 0.44
C MET A 108 -7.27 -11.26 1.23
N GLU A 109 -5.96 -11.42 0.97
CA GLU A 109 -5.10 -12.34 1.73
C GLU A 109 -5.11 -11.99 3.23
N ALA A 110 -4.93 -10.71 3.56
CA ALA A 110 -4.96 -10.26 4.95
C ALA A 110 -6.36 -10.37 5.56
N THR A 111 -7.42 -10.14 4.78
CA THR A 111 -8.81 -10.32 5.22
C THR A 111 -9.12 -11.78 5.58
N LEU A 112 -8.69 -12.74 4.74
CA LEU A 112 -8.86 -14.17 5.02
C LEU A 112 -8.04 -14.62 6.23
N LYS A 113 -6.88 -13.99 6.47
CA LYS A 113 -6.11 -14.23 7.70
C LYS A 113 -6.79 -13.65 8.93
N ASP A 114 -7.40 -12.47 8.85
CA ASP A 114 -8.21 -11.93 9.95
C ASP A 114 -9.36 -12.88 10.32
N LEU A 115 -9.99 -13.49 9.30
CA LEU A 115 -11.00 -14.54 9.51
C LEU A 115 -10.41 -15.75 10.26
N ALA A 116 -9.26 -16.25 9.81
CA ALA A 116 -8.57 -17.38 10.44
C ALA A 116 -8.11 -17.08 11.88
N LEU A 117 -7.78 -15.83 12.18
CA LEU A 117 -7.37 -15.38 13.52
C LEU A 117 -8.58 -15.09 14.43
N GLY A 118 -9.81 -15.06 13.90
CA GLY A 118 -11.04 -14.82 14.67
C GLY A 118 -11.47 -13.36 14.81
N ASN A 119 -10.84 -12.42 14.08
CA ASN A 119 -11.28 -11.01 14.07
C ASN A 119 -12.29 -10.75 12.95
N TYR A 120 -13.51 -11.24 13.14
CA TYR A 120 -14.59 -11.15 12.17
C TYR A 120 -14.96 -9.71 11.78
N ALA A 121 -14.86 -8.76 12.73
CA ALA A 121 -15.17 -7.36 12.47
C ALA A 121 -14.13 -6.71 11.54
N ASN A 122 -12.84 -6.95 11.78
CA ASN A 122 -11.79 -6.45 10.89
C ASN A 122 -11.80 -7.18 9.54
N CYS A 123 -12.16 -8.47 9.50
CA CYS A 123 -12.40 -9.21 8.27
C CYS A 123 -13.52 -8.58 7.43
N ALA A 124 -14.68 -8.28 8.04
CA ALA A 124 -15.78 -7.61 7.33
C ALA A 124 -15.36 -6.23 6.79
N CYS A 125 -14.57 -5.48 7.56
CA CYS A 125 -14.01 -4.22 7.09
C CYS A 125 -13.08 -4.41 5.87
N GLY A 126 -12.18 -5.40 5.91
CA GLY A 126 -11.29 -5.73 4.80
C GLY A 126 -12.04 -6.11 3.52
N PHE A 127 -13.12 -6.88 3.66
CA PHE A 127 -13.99 -7.20 2.53
C PHE A 127 -14.67 -5.94 1.93
N LEU A 128 -15.18 -5.04 2.78
CA LEU A 128 -15.78 -3.79 2.32
C LEU A 128 -14.75 -2.83 1.69
N LEU A 129 -13.50 -2.87 2.16
CA LEU A 129 -12.39 -2.15 1.54
C LEU A 129 -12.10 -2.67 0.13
N CYS A 130 -12.15 -4.00 -0.09
CA CYS A 130 -12.05 -4.60 -1.43
C CYS A 130 -13.16 -4.13 -2.37
N VAL A 131 -14.40 -4.05 -1.88
CA VAL A 131 -15.57 -3.58 -2.68
C VAL A 131 -15.45 -2.10 -3.04
N THR A 132 -14.81 -1.30 -2.18
CA THR A 132 -14.70 0.16 -2.34
C THR A 132 -13.40 0.59 -3.02
N ILE A 133 -12.58 -0.33 -3.54
CA ILE A 133 -11.43 0.02 -4.37
C ILE A 133 -11.96 0.70 -5.65
N PRO A 134 -11.50 1.92 -5.98
CA PRO A 134 -11.91 2.57 -7.22
C PRO A 134 -11.63 1.69 -8.44
N PHE A 135 -12.60 1.50 -9.32
CA PHE A 135 -12.48 0.57 -10.44
C PHE A 135 -11.39 0.98 -11.45
N ALA A 136 -10.54 0.03 -11.82
CA ALA A 136 -9.65 0.15 -12.98
C ALA A 136 -10.44 -0.10 -14.28
N PRO A 137 -10.07 0.52 -15.42
CA PRO A 137 -9.05 1.55 -15.58
C PRO A 137 -9.56 2.97 -15.31
N LYS A 138 -10.85 3.19 -15.04
CA LYS A 138 -11.47 4.53 -14.98
C LYS A 138 -10.83 5.47 -13.96
N TYR A 139 -10.42 4.93 -12.80
CA TYR A 139 -9.83 5.67 -11.70
C TYR A 139 -8.33 5.40 -11.48
N TRP A 140 -7.68 4.75 -12.45
CA TRP A 140 -6.27 4.37 -12.38
C TRP A 140 -5.53 4.90 -13.59
N LYS A 141 -4.34 5.49 -13.39
CA LYS A 141 -3.56 6.03 -14.52
C LYS A 141 -2.07 6.03 -14.21
N TYR A 142 -1.25 5.66 -15.19
CA TYR A 142 0.16 6.03 -15.18
C TYR A 142 0.31 7.44 -15.73
N HIS A 143 0.93 8.32 -14.94
CA HIS A 143 1.20 9.68 -15.40
C HIS A 143 2.29 9.64 -16.47
N LYS A 144 1.96 10.03 -17.71
CA LYS A 144 2.92 10.03 -18.83
C LYS A 144 3.94 11.16 -18.71
N GLU A 145 3.59 12.21 -17.99
CA GLU A 145 4.45 13.38 -17.76
C GLU A 145 5.11 13.30 -16.37
N GLY A 146 6.32 13.85 -16.25
CA GLY A 146 7.05 13.88 -14.98
C GLY A 146 7.60 12.51 -14.55
N LYS A 147 7.17 12.02 -13.39
CA LYS A 147 7.82 10.89 -12.69
C LYS A 147 7.21 9.53 -13.02
N GLY A 148 6.20 9.41 -13.90
CA GLY A 148 5.65 8.10 -14.21
C GLY A 148 4.86 7.47 -13.09
N GLU A 149 4.17 8.26 -12.26
CA GLU A 149 3.53 7.75 -11.05
C GLU A 149 2.31 6.90 -11.39
N LEU A 150 2.13 5.79 -10.67
CA LEU A 150 0.84 5.10 -10.63
C LEU A 150 -0.09 5.94 -9.76
N ILE A 151 -1.03 6.61 -10.41
CA ILE A 151 -2.05 7.44 -9.78
C ILE A 151 -3.29 6.58 -9.61
N VAL A 152 -3.72 6.43 -8.35
CA VAL A 152 -5.01 5.82 -8.02
C VAL A 152 -5.84 6.88 -7.33
N TYR A 153 -7.00 7.20 -7.91
CA TYR A 153 -7.90 8.22 -7.38
C TYR A 153 -8.70 7.68 -6.19
N THR A 154 -7.99 7.38 -5.09
CA THR A 154 -8.59 7.04 -3.80
C THR A 154 -8.94 8.30 -3.03
N THR A 155 -9.95 8.21 -2.15
CA THR A 155 -10.30 9.31 -1.24
C THR A 155 -9.43 9.25 0.01
N MET A 156 -9.27 10.39 0.69
CA MET A 156 -8.56 10.45 1.98
C MET A 156 -9.20 9.52 3.02
N ALA A 157 -10.53 9.43 3.05
CA ALA A 157 -11.25 8.52 3.93
C ALA A 157 -10.93 7.04 3.64
N TRP A 158 -10.85 6.65 2.35
CA TRP A 158 -10.45 5.29 1.99
C TRP A 158 -9.01 4.99 2.42
N ASN A 159 -8.08 5.92 2.19
CA ASN A 159 -6.67 5.76 2.62
C ASN A 159 -6.57 5.56 4.13
N PHE A 160 -7.25 6.41 4.91
CA PHE A 160 -7.30 6.29 6.36
C PHE A 160 -7.88 4.95 6.82
N LEU A 161 -9.04 4.55 6.28
CA LEU A 161 -9.71 3.29 6.59
C LEU A 161 -8.83 2.08 6.26
N TYR A 162 -8.16 2.13 5.11
CA TYR A 162 -7.22 1.09 4.72
C TYR A 162 -5.99 1.04 5.63
N THR A 163 -5.45 2.19 6.03
CA THR A 163 -4.33 2.29 6.97
C THR A 163 -4.70 1.72 8.35
N THR A 164 -5.84 2.12 8.94
CA THR A 164 -6.30 1.63 10.25
C THR A 164 -6.66 0.15 10.23
N TRP A 165 -7.30 -0.33 9.14
CA TRP A 165 -7.59 -1.75 8.95
C TRP A 165 -6.31 -2.59 8.89
N ASN A 166 -5.30 -2.13 8.14
CA ASN A 166 -4.03 -2.82 7.99
C ASN A 166 -3.24 -2.83 9.31
N LEU A 167 -3.29 -1.74 10.09
CA LEU A 167 -2.73 -1.70 11.44
C LEU A 167 -3.38 -2.75 12.35
N CYS A 168 -4.72 -2.82 12.37
CA CYS A 168 -5.45 -3.80 13.17
C CYS A 168 -5.11 -5.24 12.77
N PHE A 169 -5.00 -5.52 11.46
CA PHE A 169 -4.56 -6.83 10.95
C PHE A 169 -3.16 -7.19 11.46
N VAL A 170 -2.18 -6.31 11.31
CA VAL A 170 -0.79 -6.60 11.70
C VAL A 170 -0.63 -6.70 13.22
N TYR A 171 -1.43 -5.95 13.98
CA TYR A 171 -1.48 -6.04 15.43
C TYR A 171 -1.83 -7.47 15.89
N GLY A 172 -2.71 -8.17 15.15
CA GLY A 172 -3.03 -9.58 15.37
C GLY A 172 -2.00 -10.57 14.79
N GLU A 173 -1.65 -10.41 13.51
CA GLU A 173 -0.85 -11.43 12.76
C GLU A 173 0.64 -11.45 13.14
N SER A 174 1.27 -10.30 13.29
CA SER A 174 2.71 -10.16 13.54
C SER A 174 2.98 -9.22 14.72
N LYS A 175 2.50 -9.61 15.90
CA LYS A 175 2.61 -8.87 17.18
C LYS A 175 4.00 -8.26 17.41
N ALA A 176 5.04 -9.05 17.21
CA ALA A 176 6.44 -8.66 17.39
C ALA A 176 6.92 -7.55 16.42
N TYR A 177 6.32 -7.46 15.23
CA TYR A 177 6.70 -6.49 14.19
C TYR A 177 5.73 -5.31 14.10
N PHE A 178 4.76 -5.21 15.01
CA PHE A 178 3.73 -4.17 14.96
C PHE A 178 4.33 -2.75 14.99
N ALA A 179 5.31 -2.46 15.86
CA ALA A 179 5.96 -1.14 15.90
C ALA A 179 6.59 -0.75 14.54
N SER A 180 7.35 -1.65 13.93
CA SER A 180 7.92 -1.41 12.60
C SER A 180 6.85 -1.29 11.50
N SER A 181 5.70 -1.93 11.70
CA SER A 181 4.57 -1.89 10.78
C SER A 181 3.79 -0.58 10.87
N VAL A 182 3.71 0.01 12.06
CA VAL A 182 3.21 1.37 12.28
C VAL A 182 4.02 2.37 11.45
N CYS A 183 5.36 2.28 11.47
CA CYS A 183 6.21 3.17 10.68
C CYS A 183 5.92 3.13 9.18
N ILE A 184 5.73 1.95 8.60
CA ILE A 184 5.52 1.80 7.15
C ILE A 184 4.14 2.28 6.71
N LEU A 185 3.13 2.10 7.58
CA LEU A 185 1.75 2.50 7.34
C LEU A 185 1.61 4.02 7.51
N LEU A 186 2.22 4.58 8.56
CA LEU A 186 2.31 6.03 8.73
C LEU A 186 3.09 6.68 7.60
N ALA A 187 4.20 6.10 7.13
CA ALA A 187 4.97 6.65 6.01
C ALA A 187 4.12 6.68 4.73
N ALA A 188 3.34 5.63 4.47
CA ALA A 188 2.43 5.58 3.32
C ALA A 188 1.27 6.58 3.42
N GLU A 189 0.75 6.84 4.62
CA GLU A 189 -0.34 7.80 4.87
C GLU A 189 0.13 9.26 4.85
N ILE A 190 1.21 9.57 5.57
CA ILE A 190 1.73 10.94 5.75
C ILE A 190 2.39 11.47 4.47
N TYR A 191 3.02 10.61 3.67
CA TYR A 191 3.69 11.04 2.44
C TYR A 191 2.75 11.76 1.45
N PRO A 192 1.58 11.20 1.07
CA PRO A 192 0.55 11.90 0.30
C PRO A 192 0.07 13.21 0.93
N LEU A 193 -0.04 13.27 2.26
CA LEU A 193 -0.48 14.49 2.98
C LEU A 193 0.53 15.62 2.84
N ILE A 194 1.83 15.33 3.04
CA ILE A 194 2.91 16.30 2.86
C ILE A 194 2.94 16.80 1.42
N LYS A 195 2.76 15.91 0.45
CA LYS A 195 2.73 16.28 -0.98
C LYS A 195 1.40 16.87 -1.44
N LYS A 196 0.39 16.96 -0.56
CA LYS A 196 -0.99 17.41 -0.86
C LYS A 196 -1.60 16.69 -2.07
N ARG A 197 -1.28 15.40 -2.23
CA ARG A 197 -1.65 14.55 -3.37
C ARG A 197 -2.04 13.17 -2.85
N HIS A 198 -3.29 13.02 -2.42
CA HIS A 198 -3.82 11.79 -1.83
C HIS A 198 -3.75 10.59 -2.79
N GLU A 199 -3.72 10.86 -4.10
CA GLU A 199 -3.61 9.84 -5.14
C GLU A 199 -2.24 9.14 -5.22
N LEU A 200 -1.25 9.63 -4.47
CA LEU A 200 0.07 8.99 -4.33
C LEU A 200 0.10 7.88 -3.27
N TYR A 201 -0.99 7.68 -2.53
CA TYR A 201 -1.04 6.76 -1.40
C TYR A 201 -0.66 5.33 -1.80
N ILE A 202 -1.29 4.78 -2.86
CA ILE A 202 -1.01 3.41 -3.31
C ILE A 202 0.45 3.24 -3.74
N MET A 203 1.00 4.25 -4.42
CA MET A 203 2.41 4.21 -4.85
C MET A 203 3.37 4.26 -3.66
N ALA A 204 3.11 5.14 -2.68
CA ALA A 204 3.87 5.16 -1.43
C ALA A 204 3.74 3.84 -0.67
N ARG A 205 2.55 3.21 -0.69
CA ARG A 205 2.31 1.91 -0.07
C ARG A 205 3.12 0.79 -0.73
N VAL A 206 3.17 0.75 -2.06
CA VAL A 206 3.99 -0.22 -2.80
C VAL A 206 5.46 -0.14 -2.37
N TYR A 207 6.04 1.06 -2.30
CA TYR A 207 7.45 1.20 -1.91
C TYR A 207 7.72 0.98 -0.44
N THR A 208 6.87 1.48 0.46
CA THR A 208 7.05 1.24 1.90
C THR A 208 6.92 -0.24 2.24
N LEU A 209 5.93 -0.94 1.67
CA LEU A 209 5.73 -2.37 1.87
C LEU A 209 6.90 -3.20 1.32
N ALA A 210 7.32 -2.94 0.08
CA ALA A 210 8.44 -3.67 -0.53
C ALA A 210 9.76 -3.42 0.23
N THR A 211 10.01 -2.18 0.66
CA THR A 211 11.19 -1.83 1.46
C THR A 211 11.17 -2.58 2.78
N HIS A 212 10.03 -2.55 3.47
CA HIS A 212 9.87 -3.24 4.74
C HIS A 212 10.05 -4.75 4.61
N MET A 213 9.50 -5.38 3.57
CA MET A 213 9.66 -6.82 3.35
C MET A 213 11.12 -7.20 3.16
N ILE A 214 11.90 -6.44 2.39
CA ILE A 214 13.34 -6.71 2.24
C ILE A 214 14.07 -6.48 3.57
N VAL A 215 13.84 -5.35 4.24
CA VAL A 215 14.53 -5.02 5.49
C VAL A 215 14.22 -6.05 6.57
N ARG A 216 12.97 -6.50 6.67
CA ARG A 216 12.55 -7.59 7.57
C ARG A 216 13.19 -8.93 7.19
N SER A 217 13.35 -9.21 5.91
CA SER A 217 13.95 -10.46 5.44
C SER A 217 15.46 -10.51 5.65
N CYS A 218 16.16 -9.40 5.42
CA CYS A 218 17.62 -9.31 5.60
C CYS A 218 18.04 -9.06 7.05
N PHE A 219 17.25 -8.28 7.80
CA PHE A 219 17.61 -7.75 9.12
C PHE A 219 16.53 -8.01 10.17
N GLY A 220 15.71 -9.06 10.01
CA GLY A 220 14.59 -9.36 10.91
C GLY A 220 14.98 -9.44 12.38
N GLY A 221 16.15 -10.02 12.70
CA GLY A 221 16.67 -10.07 14.06
C GLY A 221 17.03 -8.70 14.64
N LEU A 222 17.54 -7.77 13.81
CA LEU A 222 17.81 -6.40 14.24
C LEU A 222 16.50 -5.68 14.59
N ILE A 223 15.48 -5.79 13.73
CA ILE A 223 14.18 -5.16 13.95
C ILE A 223 13.58 -5.64 15.28
N LEU A 224 13.60 -6.95 15.54
CA LEU A 224 13.11 -7.50 16.80
C LEU A 224 13.95 -7.01 17.99
N LYS A 225 15.27 -6.91 17.86
CA LYS A 225 16.11 -6.41 18.96
C LYS A 225 15.79 -4.97 19.36
N VAL A 226 15.36 -4.12 18.41
CA VAL A 226 15.16 -2.69 18.66
C VAL A 226 13.70 -2.24 18.75
N MET A 227 12.77 -3.01 18.17
CA MET A 227 11.36 -2.64 17.96
C MET A 227 10.40 -3.83 18.20
N ASP A 228 10.75 -4.81 19.05
CA ASP A 228 9.85 -5.93 19.37
C ASP A 228 8.64 -5.50 20.21
N SER A 229 7.52 -5.26 19.55
CA SER A 229 6.25 -4.85 20.16
C SER A 229 5.38 -6.02 20.64
N SER A 230 5.94 -7.20 20.88
CA SER A 230 5.14 -8.36 21.33
C SER A 230 4.36 -8.07 22.62
N SER A 231 4.92 -7.25 23.52
CA SER A 231 4.27 -6.83 24.77
C SER A 231 3.13 -5.84 24.58
N TRP A 232 2.98 -5.23 23.40
CA TRP A 232 1.92 -4.25 23.15
C TRP A 232 0.58 -4.92 22.85
N PHE A 233 0.57 -6.21 22.51
CA PHE A 233 -0.62 -6.90 22.06
C PHE A 233 -1.62 -7.08 23.20
N ASN A 234 -2.83 -6.58 23.00
CA ASN A 234 -3.99 -6.81 23.84
C ASN A 234 -5.16 -7.25 22.97
N GLU A 235 -5.70 -8.42 23.26
CA GLU A 235 -6.78 -9.03 22.46
C GLU A 235 -8.07 -8.20 22.48
N THR A 236 -8.42 -7.61 23.64
CA THR A 236 -9.62 -6.77 23.78
C THR A 236 -9.49 -5.53 22.91
N VAL A 237 -8.32 -4.89 22.92
CA VAL A 237 -8.02 -3.73 22.06
C VAL A 237 -8.09 -4.13 20.59
N TRP A 238 -7.50 -5.26 20.22
CA TRP A 238 -7.50 -5.76 18.84
C TRP A 238 -8.91 -6.01 18.30
N GLN A 239 -9.77 -6.71 19.05
CA GLN A 239 -11.14 -6.95 18.63
C GLN A 239 -11.99 -5.68 18.61
N THR A 240 -11.80 -4.79 19.59
CA THR A 240 -12.53 -3.50 19.66
C THR A 240 -12.13 -2.59 18.51
N TRP A 241 -10.85 -2.56 18.15
CA TRP A 241 -10.36 -1.83 16.98
C TRP A 241 -11.00 -2.36 15.69
N GLY A 242 -11.09 -3.67 15.52
CA GLY A 242 -11.82 -4.28 14.40
C GLY A 242 -13.27 -3.81 14.30
N LYS A 243 -13.98 -3.72 15.45
CA LYS A 243 -15.36 -3.20 15.51
C LYS A 243 -15.44 -1.72 15.13
N ILE A 244 -14.51 -0.90 15.61
CA ILE A 244 -14.44 0.53 15.25
C ILE A 244 -14.22 0.68 13.73
N ASN A 245 -13.28 -0.08 13.16
CA ASN A 245 -13.04 -0.07 11.72
C ASN A 245 -14.30 -0.44 10.94
N LEU A 246 -15.07 -1.44 11.39
CA LEU A 246 -16.34 -1.84 10.79
C LEU A 246 -17.40 -0.73 10.88
N ILE A 247 -17.52 -0.05 12.03
CA ILE A 247 -18.46 1.06 12.20
C ILE A 247 -18.11 2.22 11.28
N LEU A 248 -16.83 2.48 11.02
CA LEU A 248 -16.39 3.58 10.15
C LEU A 248 -16.52 3.25 8.66
N ILE A 249 -16.25 2.02 8.23
CA ILE A 249 -16.33 1.62 6.82
C ILE A 249 -17.77 1.55 6.31
N ILE A 250 -18.75 1.20 7.15
CA ILE A 250 -20.16 1.06 6.72
C ILE A 250 -20.72 2.38 6.16
N PRO A 251 -20.70 3.52 6.89
CA PRO A 251 -21.12 4.80 6.34
C PRO A 251 -20.32 5.21 5.11
N PHE A 252 -19.03 4.91 5.10
CA PHE A 252 -18.17 5.20 3.95
C PHE A 252 -18.60 4.43 2.69
N VAL A 253 -18.97 3.16 2.81
CA VAL A 253 -19.47 2.34 1.69
C VAL A 253 -20.75 2.93 1.12
N PHE A 254 -21.72 3.30 1.98
CA PHE A 254 -22.95 3.95 1.54
C PHE A 254 -22.66 5.26 0.79
N TRP A 255 -21.78 6.09 1.35
CA TRP A 255 -21.35 7.31 0.69
C TRP A 255 -20.65 7.03 -0.65
N HIS A 256 -19.75 6.05 -0.71
CA HIS A 256 -19.01 5.69 -1.92
C HIS A 256 -19.94 5.23 -3.04
N ILE A 257 -20.89 4.35 -2.74
CA ILE A 257 -21.90 3.87 -3.69
C ILE A 257 -22.81 5.01 -4.13
N TRP A 258 -23.22 5.89 -3.21
CA TRP A 258 -24.03 7.06 -3.54
C TRP A 258 -23.29 8.04 -4.48
N GLN A 259 -21.99 8.26 -4.27
CA GLN A 259 -21.17 9.08 -5.17
C GLN A 259 -21.04 8.45 -6.58
N LEU A 260 -20.95 7.12 -6.67
CA LEU A 260 -20.95 6.41 -7.95
C LEU A 260 -22.32 6.52 -8.65
N HIS A 261 -23.41 6.32 -7.92
CA HIS A 261 -24.77 6.36 -8.46
C HIS A 261 -25.17 7.77 -8.94
N THR A 262 -24.78 8.81 -8.21
CA THR A 262 -25.06 10.21 -8.57
C THR A 262 -24.12 10.80 -9.63
N GLY A 263 -23.13 10.03 -10.11
CA GLY A 263 -22.14 10.49 -11.08
C GLY A 263 -21.11 11.49 -10.52
N ASN A 264 -21.19 11.85 -9.24
CA ASN A 264 -20.28 12.81 -8.60
C ASN A 264 -18.88 12.24 -8.31
N ALA A 265 -18.72 10.91 -8.41
CA ALA A 265 -17.45 10.22 -8.18
C ALA A 265 -16.28 10.78 -9.03
N GLU A 266 -16.55 11.34 -10.21
CA GLU A 266 -15.50 11.95 -11.05
C GLU A 266 -14.87 13.20 -10.44
N TYR A 267 -15.62 13.93 -9.61
CA TYR A 267 -15.12 15.10 -8.88
C TYR A 267 -14.56 14.69 -7.53
N THR A 268 -15.30 13.86 -6.80
CA THR A 268 -15.01 13.56 -5.40
C THR A 268 -13.79 12.64 -5.25
N PHE A 269 -13.53 11.76 -6.22
CA PHE A 269 -12.38 10.84 -6.15
C PHE A 269 -11.10 11.47 -6.73
N ARG A 270 -11.22 12.49 -7.60
CA ARG A 270 -10.06 13.13 -8.24
C ARG A 270 -9.60 14.36 -7.46
N SER A 271 -8.37 14.33 -6.95
CA SER A 271 -7.70 15.52 -6.38
C SER A 271 -7.37 16.53 -7.47
N LYS A 272 -8.35 17.37 -7.84
CA LYS A 272 -8.26 18.72 -8.42
C LYS A 272 -9.46 18.96 -9.32
N ARG A 273 -10.28 19.94 -8.92
CA ARG A 273 -11.09 20.87 -9.73
C ARG A 273 -11.14 20.53 -11.23
N VAL A 274 -11.90 19.51 -11.61
CA VAL A 274 -12.58 19.57 -12.90
C VAL A 274 -13.85 20.39 -12.61
N PRO A 275 -14.06 21.57 -13.20
CA PRO A 275 -15.31 22.30 -13.03
C PRO A 275 -16.45 21.43 -13.56
N LYS A 276 -17.63 21.49 -12.91
CA LYS A 276 -18.80 20.70 -13.32
C LYS A 276 -19.16 20.86 -14.81
N LYS A 277 -18.84 22.03 -15.38
CA LYS A 277 -19.03 22.39 -16.80
C LYS A 277 -18.17 21.65 -17.82
N ALA A 278 -16.96 21.19 -17.47
CA ALA A 278 -16.04 20.62 -18.46
C ALA A 278 -16.33 19.15 -18.84
N LEU A 279 -17.22 18.48 -18.10
CA LEU A 279 -17.62 17.08 -18.36
C LEU A 279 -18.95 16.97 -19.10
N SER A 280 -19.84 17.96 -19.00
CA SER A 280 -21.08 18.01 -19.80
C SER A 280 -20.82 18.27 -21.29
N GLU A 281 -19.68 18.85 -21.64
CA GLU A 281 -19.27 19.06 -23.05
C GLU A 281 -18.65 17.80 -23.68
N ASN A 282 -18.12 16.87 -22.89
CA ASN A 282 -17.49 15.64 -23.39
C ASN A 282 -18.44 14.43 -23.46
N LEU A 283 -19.68 14.58 -23.00
CA LEU A 283 -20.74 13.56 -23.15
C LEU A 283 -21.69 13.84 -24.32
N ASN A 284 -21.51 14.99 -24.99
CA ASN A 284 -22.28 15.42 -26.17
C ASN A 284 -21.44 15.45 -27.46
N MET A 285 -20.28 14.78 -27.47
CA MET A 285 -19.47 14.45 -28.66
C MET A 285 -19.19 12.96 -28.68
#